data_AF-A0A418M3Z4-F1
#
_entry.id   AF-A0A418M3Z4-F1
#
_cell.length_a   1.000
_cell.length_b   1.000
_cell.length_c   1.000
_cell.angle_alpha   90.00
_cell.angle_beta   90.00
_cell.angle_gamma   90.00
#
_symmetry.space_group_name_H-M   'P 1'
#
loop_
_entity.id
_entity.type
_entity.pdbx_description
1 polymer ?
#
loop_
_entity_poly.entity_id
_entity_poly.type
_entity_poly.pdbx_seq_one_letter_code
_entity_poly.pdbx_strand_id
1 'polypeptide(L)'
;MTTDLAPLDDKTGREDKFDLILRWARDTRAEDDPKKIQLPADLKLQFDRWQLIFGLLNTGKYATTTQQINAVLQAIPGITSRTARNYLADTKRFFSVLEAPNLAFEKVCLIEELKDDMRLAKERGDLKALASFRKIYTKLIGADKEEQPVENTTILNIINFNPEQLGGQVISDEALETMMEKLLAADKKKQEDLFDDYEDVSSNAPEDPA
;
A
#
# COMPACT_ATOMS: atom_id res chain seq x y z
N MET A 1 8.76 22.90 20.25
CA MET A 1 9.84 23.01 19.23
C MET A 1 9.17 23.00 17.88
N THR A 2 9.22 24.11 17.15
CA THR A 2 8.60 24.32 15.85
C THR A 2 9.46 23.68 14.75
N THR A 3 8.93 22.66 14.07
CA THR A 3 9.56 21.94 12.95
C THR A 3 9.27 22.55 11.58
N ASP A 4 8.75 23.79 11.54
CA ASP A 4 8.66 24.57 10.32
C ASP A 4 9.94 25.42 10.21
N LEU A 5 10.79 25.05 9.24
CA LEU A 5 11.92 25.87 8.83
C LEU A 5 11.41 27.25 8.40
N ALA A 6 11.96 28.29 9.01
CA ALA A 6 11.64 29.66 8.66
C ALA A 6 11.85 29.90 7.16
N PRO A 7 10.96 30.65 6.48
CA PRO A 7 11.20 31.06 5.11
C PRO A 7 12.52 31.85 5.08
N LEU A 8 13.47 31.35 4.29
CA LEU A 8 14.77 31.98 4.08
C LEU A 8 14.54 33.37 3.47
N ASP A 9 14.96 34.39 4.21
CA ASP A 9 14.78 35.81 3.92
C ASP A 9 15.12 36.17 2.45
N ASP A 10 14.18 36.86 1.80
CA ASP A 10 13.99 37.03 0.35
C ASP A 10 14.94 38.06 -0.29
N LYS A 11 16.13 38.26 0.29
CA LYS A 11 17.00 39.44 0.03
C LYS A 11 18.32 39.17 -0.67
N THR A 12 18.57 37.96 -1.11
CA THR A 12 19.68 37.67 -2.04
C THR A 12 19.10 36.83 -3.16
N GLY A 13 19.42 37.12 -4.41
CA GLY A 13 18.97 36.36 -5.60
C GLY A 13 19.47 34.92 -5.56
N ARG A 14 18.88 34.14 -4.66
CA ARG A 14 19.28 32.78 -4.31
C ARG A 14 18.78 31.87 -5.41
N GLU A 15 19.74 31.19 -6.02
CA GLU A 15 19.50 29.98 -6.82
C GLU A 15 18.45 29.11 -6.10
N ASP A 16 17.46 28.59 -6.84
CA ASP A 16 16.43 27.72 -6.28
C ASP A 16 17.14 26.60 -5.50
N LYS A 17 16.66 26.27 -4.29
CA LYS A 17 17.24 25.19 -3.46
C LYS A 17 17.41 23.90 -4.28
N PHE A 18 16.50 23.69 -5.23
CA PHE A 18 16.54 22.59 -6.18
C PHE A 18 17.69 22.70 -7.18
N ASP A 19 17.96 23.90 -7.72
CA ASP A 19 19.04 24.13 -8.68
C ASP A 19 20.41 23.93 -8.04
N LEU A 20 20.58 24.34 -6.79
CA LEU A 20 21.82 24.13 -6.06
C LEU A 20 22.08 22.64 -5.79
N ILE A 21 21.05 21.90 -5.34
CA ILE A 21 21.14 20.44 -5.13
C ILE A 21 21.35 19.71 -6.46
N LEU A 22 20.69 20.15 -7.54
CA LEU A 22 20.82 19.56 -8.87
C LEU A 22 22.23 19.74 -9.44
N ARG A 23 22.77 20.96 -9.33
CA ARG A 23 24.15 21.26 -9.74
C ARG A 23 25.16 20.48 -8.92
N TRP A 24 24.96 20.39 -7.60
CA TRP A 24 25.79 19.61 -6.71
C TRP A 24 25.76 18.11 -7.05
N ALA A 25 24.57 17.53 -7.24
CA ALA A 25 24.40 16.12 -7.55
C ALA A 25 24.95 15.73 -8.94
N ARG A 26 25.00 16.70 -9.88
CA ARG A 26 25.59 16.54 -11.20
C ARG A 26 27.09 16.89 -11.26
N ASP A 27 27.64 17.46 -10.19
CA ASP A 27 29.06 17.83 -10.13
C ASP A 27 29.92 16.57 -9.92
N THR A 28 30.50 16.06 -11.02
CA THR A 28 31.34 14.85 -11.02
C THR A 28 32.76 15.10 -10.53
N ARG A 29 33.08 16.30 -10.01
CA ARG A 29 34.42 16.62 -9.46
C ARG A 29 34.69 15.84 -8.18
N ALA A 30 35.96 15.54 -7.95
CA ALA A 30 36.43 14.86 -6.74
C ALA A 30 36.14 15.70 -5.49
N GLU A 31 35.87 15.07 -4.34
CA GLU A 31 35.44 15.77 -3.11
C GLU A 31 36.46 16.76 -2.55
N ASP A 32 37.72 16.57 -2.90
CA ASP A 32 38.87 17.39 -2.54
C ASP A 32 39.09 18.59 -3.49
N ASP A 33 38.32 18.71 -4.58
CA ASP A 33 38.40 19.86 -5.49
C ASP A 33 37.81 21.11 -4.80
N PRO A 34 38.59 22.19 -4.61
CA PRO A 34 38.11 23.44 -4.00
C PRO A 34 37.03 24.14 -4.82
N LYS A 35 36.82 23.75 -6.09
CA LYS A 35 35.75 24.24 -6.97
C LYS A 35 34.52 23.33 -6.97
N LYS A 36 34.52 22.23 -6.22
CA LYS A 36 33.32 21.40 -6.06
C LYS A 36 32.28 22.22 -5.31
N ILE A 37 31.05 22.16 -5.80
CA ILE A 37 29.93 22.80 -5.11
C ILE A 37 29.82 22.16 -3.72
N GLN A 38 29.76 22.97 -2.67
CA GLN A 38 29.57 22.49 -1.31
C GLN A 38 28.12 22.72 -0.91
N LEU A 39 27.45 21.66 -0.48
CA LEU A 39 26.06 21.73 -0.07
C LEU A 39 25.98 22.04 1.44
N PRO A 40 25.18 23.03 1.87
CA PRO A 40 24.88 23.24 3.28
C PRO A 40 24.36 21.97 3.96
N ALA A 41 24.71 21.77 5.24
CA ALA A 41 24.34 20.56 5.99
C ALA A 41 22.83 20.28 5.99
N ASP A 42 22.01 21.33 6.08
CA ASP A 42 20.54 21.22 6.06
C ASP A 42 20.02 20.72 4.70
N LEU A 43 20.60 21.21 3.60
CA LEU A 43 20.24 20.78 2.25
C LEU A 43 20.75 19.36 1.96
N LYS A 44 21.89 18.96 2.54
CA LYS A 44 22.40 17.59 2.45
C LYS A 44 21.47 16.62 3.16
N LEU A 45 21.07 16.93 4.39
CA LEU A 45 20.09 16.15 5.13
C LEU A 45 18.75 16.05 4.39
N GLN A 46 18.33 17.13 3.74
CA GLN A 46 17.11 17.13 2.93
C GLN A 46 17.23 16.23 1.69
N PHE A 47 18.38 16.28 1.00
CA PHE A 47 18.67 15.40 -0.13
C PHE A 47 18.72 13.92 0.27
N ASP A 48 19.37 13.59 1.39
CA ASP A 48 19.43 12.22 1.92
C ASP A 48 18.02 11.67 2.21
N ARG A 49 17.13 12.53 2.74
CA ARG A 49 15.72 12.19 2.94
C ARG A 49 15.00 11.96 1.61
N TRP A 50 15.26 12.76 0.59
CA TRP A 50 14.68 12.55 -0.74
C TRP A 50 15.15 11.24 -1.37
N GLN A 51 16.44 10.90 -1.26
CA GLN A 51 16.97 9.61 -1.75
C GLN A 51 16.30 8.43 -1.05
N LEU A 52 16.12 8.51 0.27
CA LEU A 52 15.44 7.49 1.05
C LEU A 52 13.98 7.33 0.63
N ILE A 53 13.26 8.43 0.43
CA ILE A 53 11.88 8.42 -0.07
C ILE A 53 11.82 7.83 -1.49
N PHE A 54 12.75 8.22 -2.37
CA PHE A 54 12.83 7.68 -3.71
C PHE A 54 13.05 6.17 -3.70
N GLY A 55 13.97 5.66 -2.87
CA GLY A 55 14.20 4.22 -2.70
C GLY A 55 12.96 3.44 -2.26
N LEU A 56 12.16 4.01 -1.35
CA LEU A 56 10.89 3.40 -0.91
C LEU A 56 9.86 3.34 -2.05
N LEU A 57 9.74 4.42 -2.82
CA LEU A 57 8.75 4.55 -3.89
C LEU A 57 9.13 3.79 -5.16
N ASN A 58 10.43 3.68 -5.45
CA ASN A 58 10.96 3.00 -6.63
C ASN A 58 10.47 1.54 -6.73
N THR A 59 10.28 0.89 -5.59
CA THR A 59 9.74 -0.49 -5.55
C THR A 59 8.31 -0.64 -6.07
N GLY A 60 7.56 0.45 -6.26
CA GLY A 60 6.16 0.43 -6.71
C GLY A 60 5.17 -0.17 -5.69
N LYS A 61 5.63 -0.51 -4.47
CA LYS A 61 4.82 -1.15 -3.42
C LYS A 61 3.67 -0.28 -2.93
N TYR A 62 3.82 1.04 -2.98
CA TYR A 62 2.88 2.01 -2.42
C TYR A 62 2.06 2.68 -3.53
N ALA A 63 0.88 2.13 -3.82
CA ALA A 63 0.04 2.55 -4.95
C ALA A 63 -0.73 3.85 -4.72
N THR A 64 -0.99 4.23 -3.46
CA THR A 64 -1.78 5.42 -3.13
C THR A 64 -0.96 6.46 -2.37
N THR A 65 -1.26 7.75 -2.59
CA THR A 65 -0.59 8.85 -1.90
C THR A 65 -0.67 8.73 -0.38
N THR A 66 -1.78 8.21 0.17
CA THR A 66 -1.92 7.94 1.61
C THR A 66 -0.94 6.87 2.09
N GLN A 67 -0.79 5.77 1.36
CA GLN A 67 0.21 4.73 1.68
C GLN A 67 1.63 5.26 1.56
N GLN A 68 1.91 6.08 0.54
CA GLN A 68 3.21 6.74 0.37
C GLN A 68 3.52 7.64 1.56
N ILE A 69 2.59 8.50 1.98
CA ILE A 69 2.77 9.39 3.15
C ILE A 69 3.03 8.57 4.43
N ASN A 70 2.29 7.49 4.65
CA ASN A 70 2.48 6.64 5.82
C ASN A 70 3.85 5.95 5.81
N ALA A 71 4.31 5.49 4.63
CA ALA A 71 5.65 4.92 4.48
C ALA A 71 6.75 5.95 4.79
N VAL A 72 6.58 7.21 4.34
CA VAL A 72 7.50 8.31 4.65
C VAL A 72 7.52 8.62 6.16
N LEU A 73 6.36 8.64 6.81
CA LEU A 73 6.26 8.87 8.26
C LEU A 73 6.91 7.74 9.08
N GLN A 74 6.83 6.50 8.60
CA GLN A 74 7.51 5.36 9.24
C GLN A 74 9.02 5.43 9.06
N ALA A 75 9.49 5.85 7.88
CA ALA A 75 10.90 5.84 7.55
C ALA A 75 11.67 7.05 8.12
N ILE A 76 10.97 8.16 8.41
CA ILE A 76 11.58 9.37 9.00
C ILE A 76 10.82 9.73 10.28
N PRO A 77 11.23 9.20 11.44
CA PRO A 77 10.57 9.48 12.72
C PRO A 77 10.62 10.97 13.08
N GLY A 78 9.53 11.48 13.67
CA GLY A 78 9.48 12.83 14.24
C GLY A 78 9.08 13.95 13.26
N ILE A 79 8.78 13.65 11.99
CA ILE A 79 8.23 14.63 11.06
C ILE A 79 6.71 14.67 11.09
N THR A 80 6.13 15.82 10.73
CA THR A 80 4.67 15.97 10.64
C THR A 80 4.13 15.41 9.32
N SER A 81 2.83 15.09 9.28
CA SER A 81 2.15 14.69 8.04
C SER A 81 2.26 15.76 6.92
N ARG A 82 2.28 17.05 7.29
CA ARG A 82 2.49 18.15 6.34
C ARG A 82 3.90 18.08 5.73
N THR A 83 4.91 17.92 6.57
CA THR A 83 6.31 17.78 6.13
C THR A 83 6.50 16.56 5.24
N ALA A 84 5.88 15.43 5.58
CA ALA A 84 5.93 14.21 4.77
C ALA A 84 5.33 14.42 3.37
N ARG A 85 4.21 15.14 3.25
CA ARG A 85 3.63 15.53 1.94
C ARG A 85 4.57 16.41 1.13
N ASN A 86 5.17 17.41 1.77
CA ASN A 86 6.13 18.30 1.10
C ASN A 86 7.36 17.54 0.60
N TYR A 87 7.92 16.65 1.42
CA TYR A 87 9.04 15.81 1.00
C TYR A 87 8.68 14.85 -0.12
N LEU A 88 7.49 14.26 -0.08
CA LEU A 88 7.00 13.40 -1.16
C LEU A 88 6.90 14.18 -2.48
N ALA A 89 6.32 15.39 -2.47
CA ALA A 89 6.20 16.24 -3.64
C ALA A 89 7.57 16.71 -4.17
N ASP A 90 8.45 17.17 -3.28
CA ASP A 90 9.80 17.60 -3.63
C ASP A 90 10.62 16.45 -4.23
N THR A 91 10.50 15.24 -3.67
CA THR A 91 11.17 14.03 -4.19
C THR A 91 10.66 13.68 -5.59
N LYS A 92 9.34 13.71 -5.81
CA LYS A 92 8.73 13.48 -7.14
C LYS A 92 9.24 14.46 -8.19
N ARG A 93 9.26 15.75 -7.84
CA ARG A 93 9.75 16.82 -8.72
C ARG A 93 11.24 16.69 -9.04
N PHE A 94 12.04 16.27 -8.06
CA PHE A 94 13.50 16.24 -8.23
C PHE A 94 13.97 15.03 -9.05
N PHE A 95 13.47 13.83 -8.75
CA PHE A 95 13.92 12.60 -9.41
C PHE A 95 13.36 12.41 -10.82
N SER A 96 12.24 13.06 -11.18
CA SER A 96 11.80 13.11 -12.57
C SER A 96 12.77 13.86 -13.50
N VAL A 97 13.69 14.67 -12.94
CA VAL A 97 14.66 15.49 -13.70
C VAL A 97 16.08 14.90 -13.70
N LEU A 98 16.40 14.02 -12.75
CA LEU A 98 17.79 13.65 -12.45
C LEU A 98 18.23 12.28 -12.99
N GLU A 99 17.34 11.29 -13.11
CA GLU A 99 17.69 9.93 -13.56
C GLU A 99 17.17 9.60 -14.96
N ALA A 100 17.75 8.57 -15.59
CA ALA A 100 17.13 7.90 -16.73
C ALA A 100 15.71 7.46 -16.32
N PRO A 101 14.68 7.65 -17.16
CA PRO A 101 13.28 7.53 -16.76
C PRO A 101 13.02 6.16 -16.16
N ASN A 102 12.85 6.14 -14.85
CA ASN A 102 12.46 4.95 -14.12
C ASN A 102 10.98 4.72 -14.42
N LEU A 103 10.71 3.76 -15.31
CA LEU A 103 9.37 3.50 -15.82
C LEU A 103 8.34 3.24 -14.70
N ALA A 104 8.74 2.66 -13.57
CA ALA A 104 7.84 2.42 -12.45
C ALA A 104 7.47 3.72 -11.73
N PHE A 105 8.45 4.59 -11.50
CA PHE A 105 8.25 5.88 -10.86
C PHE A 105 7.49 6.87 -11.75
N GLU A 106 7.91 6.98 -13.01
CA GLU A 106 7.25 7.80 -14.04
C GLU A 106 5.78 7.39 -14.21
N LYS A 107 5.51 6.08 -14.19
CA LYS A 107 4.14 5.55 -14.22
C LYS A 107 3.31 6.05 -13.04
N VAL A 108 3.87 6.11 -11.83
CA VAL A 108 3.18 6.63 -10.65
C VAL A 108 2.91 8.14 -10.79
N CYS A 109 3.89 8.92 -11.25
CA CYS A 109 3.74 10.36 -11.48
C CYS A 109 2.66 10.65 -12.53
N LEU A 110 2.71 9.98 -13.68
CA LEU A 110 1.72 10.11 -14.75
C LEU A 110 0.31 9.71 -14.32
N ILE A 111 0.17 8.71 -13.44
CA ILE A 111 -1.13 8.31 -12.88
C ILE A 111 -1.73 9.44 -12.03
N GLU A 112 -0.93 10.15 -11.25
CA GLU A 112 -1.41 11.27 -10.43
C GLU A 112 -1.82 12.45 -11.31
N GLU A 113 -0.99 12.84 -12.29
CA GLU A 113 -1.31 13.92 -13.24
C GLU A 113 -2.61 13.63 -14.02
N LEU A 114 -2.76 12.42 -14.55
CA LEU A 114 -3.99 12.00 -15.24
C LEU A 114 -5.23 12.10 -14.35
N LYS A 115 -5.11 11.81 -13.05
CA LYS A 115 -6.24 11.92 -12.12
C LYS A 115 -6.65 13.37 -11.90
N ASP A 116 -5.70 14.29 -11.81
CA ASP A 116 -5.97 15.71 -11.69
C ASP A 116 -6.58 16.28 -12.97
N ASP A 117 -6.05 15.90 -14.14
CA ASP A 117 -6.60 16.28 -15.45
C ASP A 117 -8.02 15.76 -15.66
N MET A 118 -8.29 14.50 -15.26
CA MET A 118 -9.64 13.95 -15.28
C MET A 118 -10.60 14.72 -14.37
N ARG A 119 -10.13 15.14 -13.19
CA ARG A 119 -10.94 15.94 -12.26
C ARG A 119 -11.27 17.31 -12.87
N LEU A 120 -10.28 18.01 -13.42
CA LEU A 120 -10.45 19.30 -14.08
C LEU A 120 -11.35 19.21 -15.33
N ALA A 121 -11.18 18.18 -16.16
CA ALA A 121 -12.02 17.95 -17.33
C ALA A 121 -13.48 17.70 -16.95
N LYS A 122 -13.71 16.95 -15.85
CA LYS A 122 -15.05 16.70 -15.30
C LYS A 122 -15.69 17.99 -14.76
N GLU A 123 -14.92 18.81 -14.05
CA GLU A 123 -15.39 20.12 -13.53
C GLU A 123 -15.75 21.09 -14.67
N ARG A 124 -15.02 21.05 -15.78
CA ARG A 124 -15.26 21.88 -16.97
C ARG A 124 -16.35 21.34 -17.91
N GLY A 125 -16.87 20.14 -17.65
CA GLY A 125 -17.86 19.48 -18.53
C GLY A 125 -17.30 18.99 -19.86
N ASP A 126 -15.97 18.91 -20.03
CA ASP A 126 -15.35 18.40 -21.25
C ASP A 126 -15.31 16.86 -21.23
N LEU A 127 -16.43 16.27 -21.65
CA LEU A 127 -16.61 14.83 -21.69
C LEU A 127 -15.68 14.13 -22.71
N LYS A 128 -15.24 14.84 -23.76
CA LYS A 128 -14.38 14.29 -24.81
C LYS A 128 -12.94 14.15 -24.31
N ALA A 129 -12.43 15.18 -23.64
CA ALA A 129 -11.14 15.12 -22.95
C ALA A 129 -11.17 14.06 -21.84
N LEU A 130 -12.23 14.03 -21.03
CA LEU A 130 -12.39 13.04 -19.95
C LEU A 130 -12.35 11.59 -20.46
N ALA A 131 -13.06 11.27 -21.56
CA ALA A 131 -13.02 9.94 -22.15
C ALA A 131 -11.61 9.57 -22.66
N SER A 132 -10.90 10.54 -23.23
CA SER A 132 -9.53 10.36 -23.72
C SER A 132 -8.55 10.10 -22.57
N PHE A 133 -8.62 10.88 -21.48
CA PHE A 133 -7.80 10.68 -20.29
C PHE A 133 -8.09 9.33 -19.62
N ARG A 134 -9.36 8.92 -19.51
CA ARG A 134 -9.73 7.60 -18.99
C ARG A 134 -9.13 6.46 -19.82
N LYS A 135 -9.14 6.58 -21.15
CA LYS A 135 -8.55 5.57 -22.04
C LYS A 135 -7.03 5.46 -21.85
N ILE A 136 -6.34 6.58 -21.67
CA ILE A 136 -4.90 6.61 -21.38
C ILE A 136 -4.64 6.00 -19.99
N TYR A 137 -5.45 6.36 -19.00
CA TYR A 137 -5.38 5.84 -17.64
C TYR A 137 -5.50 4.31 -17.61
N THR A 138 -6.50 3.73 -18.29
CA THR A 138 -6.71 2.27 -18.38
C THR A 138 -5.49 1.54 -18.93
N LYS A 139 -4.86 2.09 -19.97
CA LYS A 139 -3.62 1.55 -20.55
C LYS A 139 -2.45 1.65 -19.58
N LEU A 140 -2.33 2.77 -18.87
CA LEU A 140 -1.26 2.97 -17.91
C LEU A 140 -1.37 1.95 -16.77
N ILE A 141 -2.54 1.80 -16.15
CA ILE A 141 -2.72 0.84 -15.05
C ILE A 141 -2.67 -0.63 -15.49
N GLY A 142 -2.70 -0.90 -16.80
CA GLY A 142 -2.68 -2.26 -17.36
C GLY A 142 -4.02 -2.99 -17.25
N ALA A 143 -5.12 -2.26 -17.03
CA ALA A 143 -6.47 -2.81 -16.99
C ALA A 143 -7.03 -3.14 -18.38
N ASP A 144 -6.25 -2.89 -19.44
CA ASP A 144 -6.52 -3.32 -20.81
C ASP A 144 -5.88 -4.68 -21.16
N LYS A 145 -5.04 -5.22 -20.27
CA LYS A 145 -4.40 -6.52 -20.45
C LYS A 145 -5.27 -7.61 -19.84
N GLU A 146 -5.34 -8.77 -20.50
CA GLU A 146 -5.99 -9.96 -19.94
C GLU A 146 -5.34 -10.29 -18.58
N GLU A 147 -6.17 -10.43 -17.55
CA GLU A 147 -5.71 -10.90 -16.24
C GLU A 147 -5.10 -12.28 -16.44
N GLN A 148 -3.76 -12.37 -16.39
CA GLN A 148 -3.11 -13.66 -16.23
C GLN A 148 -3.67 -14.23 -14.92
N PRO A 149 -4.23 -15.46 -14.92
CA PRO A 149 -4.70 -16.06 -13.70
C PRO A 149 -3.50 -16.09 -12.75
N VAL A 150 -3.60 -15.33 -11.67
CA VAL A 150 -2.65 -15.43 -10.58
C VAL A 150 -2.89 -16.83 -10.03
N GLU A 151 -2.07 -17.80 -10.47
CA GLU A 151 -1.94 -19.05 -9.75
C GLU A 151 -1.48 -18.64 -8.35
N ASN A 152 -2.43 -18.53 -7.43
CA ASN A 152 -2.15 -18.49 -6.01
C ASN A 152 -1.54 -19.84 -5.69
N THR A 153 -0.25 -20.00 -5.97
CA THR A 153 0.55 -21.07 -5.39
C THR A 153 0.62 -20.70 -3.91
N THR A 154 -0.40 -21.08 -3.16
CA THR A 154 -0.30 -21.22 -1.71
C THR A 154 0.82 -22.21 -1.51
N ILE A 155 2.02 -21.71 -1.24
CA ILE A 155 3.13 -22.52 -0.75
C ILE A 155 2.65 -22.97 0.63
N LEU A 156 1.93 -24.09 0.68
CA LEU A 156 1.76 -24.87 1.88
C LEU A 156 3.16 -25.40 2.20
N ASN A 157 3.90 -24.60 2.96
CA ASN A 157 5.05 -25.06 3.67
C ASN A 157 4.50 -26.11 4.65
N ILE A 158 4.52 -27.38 4.25
CA ILE A 158 4.30 -28.52 5.14
C ILE A 158 5.54 -28.56 6.04
N ILE A 159 5.58 -27.62 6.99
CA ILE A 159 6.46 -27.70 8.15
C ILE A 159 5.91 -28.89 8.93
N ASN A 160 6.77 -29.88 9.16
CA ASN A 160 6.53 -31.04 10.03
C ASN A 160 5.48 -30.74 11.09
N PHE A 161 4.42 -31.56 11.14
CA PHE A 161 3.30 -31.50 12.08
C PHE A 161 3.79 -31.60 13.55
N ASN A 162 4.39 -30.52 14.05
CA ASN A 162 4.72 -30.38 15.47
C ASN A 162 3.98 -29.15 16.03
N PRO A 163 2.77 -29.34 16.59
CA PRO A 163 1.95 -28.25 17.12
C PRO A 163 2.62 -27.47 18.27
N GLU A 164 3.64 -28.04 18.93
CA GLU A 164 4.43 -27.33 19.94
C GLU A 164 5.20 -26.13 19.37
N GLN A 165 5.67 -26.23 18.11
CA GLN A 165 6.42 -25.15 17.44
C GLN A 165 5.53 -23.96 17.08
N LEU A 166 4.21 -24.16 17.05
CA LEU A 166 3.20 -23.14 16.75
C LEU A 166 2.55 -22.57 18.02
N GLY A 167 3.06 -22.94 19.20
CA GLY A 167 2.53 -22.45 20.48
C GLY A 167 1.17 -23.05 20.87
N GLY A 168 0.76 -24.15 20.22
CA GLY A 168 -0.44 -24.90 20.59
C GLY A 168 -0.17 -25.82 21.78
N GLN A 169 -1.17 -26.01 22.65
CA GLN A 169 -1.11 -27.04 23.69
C GLN A 169 -1.30 -28.41 23.02
N VAL A 170 -0.37 -29.34 23.27
CA VAL A 170 -0.51 -30.73 22.80
C VAL A 170 -1.63 -31.39 23.59
N ILE A 171 -2.69 -31.76 22.90
CA ILE A 171 -3.77 -32.58 23.45
C ILE A 171 -3.26 -34.02 23.46
N SER A 172 -3.30 -34.70 24.60
CA SER A 172 -2.94 -36.12 24.67
C SER A 172 -3.95 -36.97 23.89
N ASP A 173 -3.52 -38.11 23.36
CA ASP A 173 -4.40 -39.01 22.60
C ASP A 173 -5.65 -39.43 23.40
N GLU A 174 -5.49 -39.64 24.71
CA GLU A 174 -6.61 -39.92 25.65
C GLU A 174 -7.61 -38.76 25.73
N ALA A 175 -7.12 -37.51 25.71
CA ALA A 175 -7.98 -36.33 25.74
C ALA A 175 -8.67 -36.11 24.38
N LEU A 176 -8.01 -36.49 23.27
CA LEU A 176 -8.57 -36.44 21.92
C LEU A 176 -9.73 -37.44 21.78
N GLU A 177 -9.53 -38.69 22.24
CA GLU A 177 -10.57 -39.72 22.25
C GLU A 177 -11.77 -39.29 23.10
N THR A 178 -11.52 -38.76 24.31
CA THR A 178 -12.59 -38.25 25.19
C THR A 178 -13.37 -37.10 24.54
N MET A 179 -12.70 -36.26 23.75
CA MET A 179 -13.32 -35.14 23.05
C MET A 179 -14.17 -35.62 21.86
N MET A 180 -13.68 -36.61 21.12
CA MET A 180 -14.43 -37.25 20.03
C MET A 180 -15.68 -37.97 20.56
N GLU A 181 -15.57 -38.73 21.65
CA GLU A 181 -16.71 -39.41 22.26
C GLU A 181 -17.80 -38.42 22.71
N LYS A 182 -17.39 -37.30 23.32
CA LYS A 182 -18.33 -36.23 23.73
C LYS A 182 -19.03 -35.57 22.54
N LEU A 183 -18.30 -35.34 21.46
CA LEU A 183 -18.88 -34.76 20.23
C LEU A 183 -19.89 -35.71 19.60
N LEU A 184 -19.53 -36.99 19.45
CA LEU A 184 -20.41 -38.02 18.89
C LEU A 184 -21.66 -38.24 19.77
N ALA A 185 -21.50 -38.25 21.09
CA ALA A 185 -22.63 -38.39 22.01
C ALA A 185 -23.57 -37.17 21.97
N ALA A 186 -23.03 -35.96 21.86
CA ALA A 186 -23.83 -34.75 21.73
C ALA A 186 -24.59 -34.69 20.39
N ASP A 187 -23.99 -35.19 19.32
CA ASP A 187 -24.62 -35.24 18.00
C ASP A 187 -25.76 -36.28 17.95
N LYS A 188 -25.53 -37.46 18.55
CA LYS A 188 -26.58 -38.48 18.71
C LYS A 188 -27.76 -37.97 19.54
N LYS A 189 -27.48 -37.28 20.65
CA LYS A 189 -28.53 -36.69 21.48
C LYS A 189 -29.35 -35.64 20.71
N LYS A 190 -28.71 -34.79 19.91
CA LYS A 190 -29.42 -33.83 19.06
C LYS A 190 -30.30 -34.51 18.01
N GLN A 191 -29.84 -35.63 17.44
CA GLN A 191 -30.67 -36.41 16.51
C GLN A 191 -31.89 -37.03 17.20
N GLU A 192 -31.75 -37.53 18.44
CA GLU A 192 -32.87 -38.07 19.22
C GLU A 192 -33.85 -36.95 19.63
N ASP A 193 -33.35 -35.82 20.11
CA ASP A 193 -34.18 -34.64 20.45
C ASP A 193 -34.95 -34.11 19.20
N LEU A 194 -34.34 -34.16 18.01
CA LEU A 194 -35.00 -33.79 16.73
C LEU A 194 -36.04 -34.83 16.26
N PHE A 195 -35.97 -36.07 16.76
CA PHE A 195 -36.89 -37.14 16.38
C PHE A 195 -38.13 -37.16 17.29
N ASP A 196 -37.96 -36.82 18.58
CA ASP A 196 -39.07 -36.69 19.53
C ASP A 196 -39.97 -35.46 19.27
N ASP A 197 -39.45 -34.41 18.59
CA ASP A 197 -40.23 -33.23 18.20
C ASP A 197 -41.21 -33.49 17.02
N TYR A 198 -41.16 -34.67 16.39
CA TYR A 198 -42.17 -35.12 15.42
C TYR A 198 -43.21 -36.03 16.09
N GLU A 199 -44.15 -35.43 16.82
CA GLU A 199 -45.37 -36.13 17.26
C GLU A 199 -46.16 -36.66 16.05
N ASP A 200 -46.59 -37.92 16.18
CA ASP A 200 -47.34 -38.72 15.21
C ASP A 200 -48.70 -38.10 14.85
N VAL A 201 -48.79 -37.46 13.69
CA VAL A 201 -50.01 -36.83 13.18
C VAL A 201 -51.01 -37.83 12.57
N SER A 202 -50.79 -39.15 12.67
CA SER A 202 -51.66 -40.17 12.06
C SER A 202 -52.99 -40.42 12.79
N SER A 203 -53.21 -39.82 13.96
CA SER A 203 -54.39 -40.08 14.80
C SER A 203 -55.59 -39.13 14.60
N ASN A 204 -55.48 -38.10 13.75
CA ASN A 204 -56.61 -37.22 13.40
C ASN A 204 -57.00 -37.35 11.92
N ALA A 205 -57.50 -38.53 11.52
CA ALA A 205 -58.28 -38.64 10.30
C ALA A 205 -59.73 -38.19 10.59
N PRO A 206 -60.27 -37.17 9.91
CA PRO A 206 -61.67 -36.78 10.07
C PRO A 206 -62.58 -37.86 9.50
N GLU A 207 -63.60 -38.26 10.27
CA GLU A 207 -64.68 -39.15 9.82
C GLU A 207 -65.41 -38.55 8.60
N ASP A 208 -65.56 -39.35 7.54
CA ASP A 208 -66.29 -39.01 6.31
C ASP A 208 -67.75 -38.64 6.60
N PRO A 209 -68.29 -37.55 6.03
CA PRO A 209 -69.73 -37.28 6.09
C PRO A 209 -70.48 -38.07 5.01
N ALA A 210 -71.53 -38.79 5.43
CA ALA A 210 -72.54 -39.44 4.60
C ALA A 210 -73.64 -38.47 4.13
#